data_AF-A0A1A8X4Y9-F1
#
_entry.id   AF-A0A1A8X4Y9-F1
#
_cell.length_a   1.000
_cell.length_b   1.000
_cell.length_c   1.000
_cell.angle_alpha   90.00
_cell.angle_beta   90.00
_cell.angle_gamma   90.00
#
_symmetry.space_group_name_H-M   'P 1'
#
loop_
_entity.id
_entity.type
_entity.pdbx_description
1 polymer ?
#
loop_
_entity_poly.entity_id
_entity_poly.type
_entity_poly.pdbx_seq_one_letter_code
_entity_poly.pdbx_strand_id
1 'polypeptide(L)'
;MADGSEYTTITHGTPVDMFFFMIESDIKKLIRKYGHKNCGLMHEELCKKIQKVITEKKKIVFNIMNERGQQKWNNDWNSKKYGFFNKLFEGEGFINMCYPPKEKGNQNLQKLKSRHIQFCKDKDVKQAAVEANP
;
A
#
# COMPACT_ATOMS: atom_id res chain seq x y z
N MET A 1 -34.64 -4.00 -36.70
CA MET A 1 -33.17 -4.08 -36.67
C MET A 1 -32.78 -3.97 -35.21
N ALA A 2 -32.53 -5.12 -34.58
CA ALA A 2 -32.10 -5.17 -33.18
C ALA A 2 -30.66 -4.68 -33.15
N ASP A 3 -30.46 -3.48 -32.61
CA ASP A 3 -29.12 -2.97 -32.34
C ASP A 3 -28.59 -3.81 -31.18
N GLY A 4 -27.87 -4.87 -31.54
CA GLY A 4 -27.21 -5.79 -30.64
C GLY A 4 -26.13 -5.02 -29.90
N SER A 5 -26.54 -4.29 -28.86
CA SER A 5 -25.66 -3.82 -27.81
C SER A 5 -24.98 -5.06 -27.26
N GLU A 6 -23.79 -5.33 -27.79
CA GLU A 6 -22.81 -6.22 -27.21
C GLU A 6 -22.50 -5.69 -25.82
N TYR A 7 -23.39 -5.97 -24.87
CA TYR A 7 -23.01 -6.35 -23.53
C TYR A 7 -22.19 -7.62 -23.67
N THR A 8 -20.98 -7.47 -24.21
CA THR A 8 -19.93 -8.46 -24.16
C THR A 8 -19.85 -8.82 -22.70
N THR A 9 -20.18 -10.08 -22.44
CA THR A 9 -20.07 -10.78 -21.17
C THR A 9 -18.59 -10.79 -20.78
N ILE A 10 -18.05 -9.62 -20.43
CA ILE A 10 -16.77 -9.47 -19.75
C ILE A 10 -17.05 -10.09 -18.39
N THR A 11 -16.64 -11.34 -18.23
CA THR A 11 -16.75 -12.09 -16.98
C THR A 11 -16.33 -11.16 -15.84
N HIS A 12 -17.30 -10.85 -14.97
CA HIS A 12 -17.25 -9.85 -13.92
C HIS A 12 -16.08 -10.11 -12.98
N GLY A 13 -14.94 -9.51 -13.27
CA GLY A 13 -13.83 -9.45 -12.34
C GLY A 13 -14.08 -8.43 -11.23
N THR A 14 -13.41 -8.60 -10.08
CA THR A 14 -13.42 -7.62 -9.00
C THR A 14 -13.00 -6.23 -9.48
N PRO A 15 -13.85 -5.19 -9.34
CA PRO A 15 -13.47 -3.82 -9.66
C PRO A 15 -12.22 -3.39 -8.89
N VAL A 16 -11.40 -2.51 -9.48
CA VAL A 16 -10.20 -1.97 -8.80
C VAL A 16 -10.54 -1.29 -7.48
N ASP A 17 -11.70 -0.62 -7.40
CA ASP A 17 -12.13 0.03 -6.16
C ASP A 17 -12.42 -1.00 -5.05
N MET A 18 -13.03 -2.13 -5.39
CA MET A 18 -13.21 -3.26 -4.48
C MET A 18 -11.86 -3.86 -4.05
N PHE A 19 -10.89 -3.93 -4.97
CA PHE A 19 -9.54 -4.35 -4.62
C PHE A 19 -8.84 -3.39 -3.64
N PHE A 20 -9.04 -2.08 -3.78
CA PHE A 20 -8.54 -1.10 -2.82
C PHE A 20 -9.08 -1.34 -1.42
N PHE A 21 -10.39 -1.60 -1.28
CA PHE A 21 -10.98 -1.96 0.01
C PHE A 21 -10.36 -3.24 0.60
N MET A 22 -10.03 -4.24 -0.22
CA MET A 22 -9.39 -5.47 0.24
C MET A 22 -8.00 -5.27 0.84
N ILE A 23 -7.25 -4.27 0.37
CA ILE A 23 -5.85 -4.04 0.77
C ILE A 23 -5.67 -2.88 1.75
N GLU A 24 -6.66 -2.00 1.89
CA GLU A 24 -6.55 -0.75 2.65
C GLU A 24 -6.14 -0.98 4.11
N SER A 25 -6.84 -1.86 4.81
CA SER A 25 -6.57 -2.17 6.22
C SER A 25 -5.18 -2.77 6.42
N ASP A 26 -4.78 -3.70 5.54
CA ASP A 26 -3.46 -4.34 5.58
C ASP A 26 -2.35 -3.30 5.37
N ILE A 27 -2.52 -2.38 4.41
CA ILE A 27 -1.53 -1.33 4.14
C ILE A 27 -1.48 -0.31 5.29
N LYS A 28 -2.60 0.12 5.85
CA LYS A 28 -2.62 1.02 7.03
C LYS A 28 -1.86 0.41 8.21
N LYS A 29 -2.09 -0.88 8.49
CA LYS A 29 -1.33 -1.63 9.51
C LYS A 29 0.16 -1.62 9.23
N LEU A 30 0.57 -1.80 7.97
CA LEU A 30 1.97 -1.72 7.58
C LEU A 30 2.55 -0.30 7.78
N ILE A 31 1.84 0.76 7.38
CA ILE A 31 2.31 2.14 7.56
C ILE A 31 2.52 2.44 9.05
N ARG A 32 1.59 2.05 9.93
CA ARG A 32 1.75 2.23 11.38
C ARG A 32 2.90 1.39 11.94
N LYS A 33 3.05 0.16 11.45
CA LYS A 33 4.14 -0.74 11.87
C LYS A 33 5.51 -0.23 11.44
N TYR A 34 5.64 0.38 10.26
CA TYR A 34 6.92 0.79 9.69
C TYR A 34 7.18 2.31 9.75
N GLY A 35 6.18 3.08 10.15
CA GLY A 35 6.25 4.52 10.34
C GLY A 35 6.25 4.91 11.81
N HIS A 36 6.74 6.11 12.07
CA HIS A 36 6.70 6.82 13.33
C HIS A 36 6.42 8.28 13.02
N LYS A 37 5.29 8.85 13.46
CA LYS A 37 4.85 10.18 13.03
C LYS A 37 5.89 11.27 13.28
N ASN A 38 6.65 11.14 14.37
CA ASN A 38 7.67 12.13 14.76
C ASN A 38 9.07 11.85 14.18
N CYS A 39 9.32 10.66 13.61
CA CYS A 39 10.68 10.27 13.18
C CYS A 39 10.78 9.83 11.72
N GLY A 40 9.67 9.50 11.06
CA GLY A 40 9.63 9.14 9.65
C GLY A 40 9.24 7.69 9.39
N LEU A 41 9.58 7.19 8.21
CA LEU A 41 9.03 5.95 7.66
C LEU A 41 10.10 5.07 7.00
N MET A 42 10.07 3.76 7.32
CA MET A 42 11.03 2.77 6.81
C MET A 42 10.70 2.40 5.36
N HIS A 43 11.14 3.26 4.43
CA HIS A 43 10.79 3.21 3.01
C HIS A 43 10.89 1.82 2.39
N GLU A 44 12.10 1.27 2.42
CA GLU A 44 12.41 0.08 1.64
C GLU A 44 11.64 -1.14 2.13
N GLU A 45 11.59 -1.33 3.45
CA GLU A 45 10.86 -2.43 4.06
C GLU A 45 9.36 -2.28 3.87
N LEU A 46 8.83 -1.07 4.09
CA LEU A 46 7.40 -0.81 3.90
C LEU A 46 6.97 -1.11 2.46
N CYS A 47 7.64 -0.53 1.46
CA CYS A 47 7.22 -0.70 0.07
C CYS A 47 7.33 -2.17 -0.37
N LYS A 48 8.35 -2.92 0.08
CA LYS A 48 8.45 -4.37 -0.18
C LYS A 48 7.26 -5.13 0.42
N LYS A 49 6.85 -4.81 1.66
CA LYS A 49 5.71 -5.46 2.31
C LYS A 49 4.38 -5.11 1.65
N ILE A 50 4.18 -3.84 1.27
CA ILE A 50 3.00 -3.39 0.51
C ILE A 50 2.91 -4.12 -0.83
N GLN A 51 4.02 -4.19 -1.58
CA GLN A 51 4.08 -4.90 -2.85
C GLN A 51 3.72 -6.38 -2.70
N LYS A 52 4.18 -7.02 -1.61
CA LYS A 52 3.83 -8.40 -1.29
C LYS A 52 2.32 -8.57 -1.09
N VAL A 53 1.69 -7.73 -0.27
CA VAL A 53 0.23 -7.76 -0.03
C VAL A 53 -0.54 -7.59 -1.34
N ILE A 54 -0.18 -6.59 -2.15
CA ILE A 54 -0.83 -6.34 -3.46
C ILE A 54 -0.68 -7.56 -4.36
N THR A 55 0.53 -8.13 -4.46
CA THR A 55 0.80 -9.28 -5.33
C THR A 55 -0.04 -10.49 -4.92
N GLU A 56 -0.11 -10.79 -3.62
CA GLU A 56 -0.90 -11.92 -3.11
C GLU A 56 -2.39 -11.72 -3.36
N LYS A 57 -2.94 -10.54 -3.05
CA LYS A 57 -4.37 -10.25 -3.24
C LYS A 57 -4.73 -10.17 -4.72
N LYS A 58 -3.83 -9.65 -5.56
CA LYS A 58 -4.04 -9.55 -7.02
C LYS A 58 -4.17 -10.93 -7.66
N LYS A 59 -3.40 -11.92 -7.20
CA LYS A 59 -3.55 -13.32 -7.65
C LYS A 59 -4.98 -13.84 -7.41
N ILE A 60 -5.54 -13.58 -6.23
CA ILE A 60 -6.91 -13.99 -5.89
C ILE A 60 -7.92 -13.38 -6.86
N VAL A 61 -7.79 -12.07 -7.13
CA VAL A 61 -8.66 -11.37 -8.08
C VAL A 61 -8.49 -11.88 -9.51
N PHE A 62 -7.27 -12.20 -9.92
CA PHE A 62 -6.97 -12.62 -11.30
C PHE A 62 -7.40 -14.06 -11.59
N ASN A 63 -7.45 -14.92 -10.58
CA ASN A 63 -7.88 -16.33 -10.73
C ASN A 63 -9.28 -16.49 -11.31
N ILE A 64 -10.15 -15.47 -11.16
CA ILE A 64 -11.53 -15.49 -11.67
C ILE A 64 -11.72 -14.64 -12.94
N MET A 65 -10.64 -14.05 -13.47
CA MET A 65 -10.67 -13.16 -14.63
C MET A 65 -10.06 -13.80 -15.87
N ASN A 66 -10.72 -13.64 -17.01
CA ASN A 66 -10.11 -13.92 -18.31
C ASN A 66 -9.08 -12.84 -18.70
N GLU A 67 -8.32 -13.08 -19.77
CA GLU A 67 -7.24 -12.17 -20.21
C GLU A 67 -7.73 -10.75 -20.49
N ARG A 68 -8.88 -10.60 -21.18
CA ARG A 68 -9.48 -9.29 -21.45
C ARG A 68 -9.84 -8.54 -20.15
N GLY A 69 -10.40 -9.24 -19.17
CA GLY A 69 -10.70 -8.70 -17.85
C GLY A 69 -9.45 -8.26 -17.11
N GLN A 70 -8.38 -9.06 -17.14
CA GLN A 70 -7.10 -8.71 -16.52
C GLN A 70 -6.46 -7.47 -17.17
N GLN A 71 -6.51 -7.35 -18.50
CA GLN A 71 -5.99 -6.17 -19.22
C GLN A 71 -6.74 -4.90 -18.81
N LYS A 72 -8.08 -4.94 -18.83
CA LYS A 72 -8.91 -3.81 -18.38
C LYS A 72 -8.61 -3.44 -16.93
N TRP A 73 -8.56 -4.43 -16.05
CA TRP A 73 -8.25 -4.23 -14.63
C TRP A 73 -6.87 -3.60 -14.44
N ASN A 74 -5.85 -4.02 -15.18
CA ASN A 74 -4.51 -3.45 -15.09
C ASN A 74 -4.49 -1.97 -15.52
N ASN A 75 -5.28 -1.59 -16.52
CA ASN A 75 -5.40 -0.19 -16.95
C ASN A 75 -6.07 0.66 -15.86
N ASP A 76 -7.17 0.17 -15.30
CA ASP A 76 -7.88 0.83 -14.19
C ASP A 76 -7.00 0.93 -12.93
N TRP A 77 -6.22 -0.11 -12.63
CA TRP A 77 -5.28 -0.11 -11.52
C TRP A 77 -4.19 0.93 -11.74
N ASN A 78 -3.61 0.99 -12.94
CA ASN A 78 -2.55 1.94 -13.24
C ASN A 78 -3.02 3.40 -13.19
N SER A 79 -4.25 3.69 -13.61
CA SER A 79 -4.83 5.04 -13.55
C SER A 79 -5.21 5.45 -12.13
N LYS A 80 -5.71 4.52 -11.29
CA LYS A 80 -6.24 4.85 -9.96
C LYS A 80 -5.26 4.69 -8.80
N LYS A 81 -4.28 3.77 -8.89
CA LYS A 81 -3.42 3.39 -7.75
C LYS A 81 -2.72 4.58 -7.11
N TYR A 82 -2.25 5.54 -7.91
CA TYR A 82 -1.53 6.70 -7.39
C TYR A 82 -2.39 7.53 -6.44
N GLY A 83 -3.62 7.87 -6.86
CA GLY A 83 -4.56 8.61 -6.03
C GLY A 83 -4.96 7.84 -4.77
N PHE A 84 -5.16 6.52 -4.88
CA PHE A 84 -5.44 5.67 -3.73
C PHE A 84 -4.31 5.70 -2.69
N PHE A 85 -3.07 5.43 -3.12
CA PHE A 85 -1.94 5.40 -2.19
C PHE A 85 -1.63 6.77 -1.60
N ASN A 86 -1.76 7.87 -2.36
CA ASN A 86 -1.59 9.21 -1.81
C ASN A 86 -2.54 9.47 -0.65
N LYS A 87 -3.85 9.25 -0.86
CA LYS A 87 -4.87 9.45 0.19
C LYS A 87 -4.62 8.55 1.40
N LEU A 88 -4.20 7.30 1.17
CA LEU A 88 -3.94 6.35 2.24
C LEU A 88 -2.74 6.76 3.10
N PHE A 89 -1.62 7.17 2.48
CA PHE A 89 -0.44 7.66 3.19
C PHE A 89 -0.73 8.98 3.93
N GLU A 90 -1.40 9.91 3.26
CA GLU A 90 -1.78 11.21 3.83
C GLU A 90 -2.67 11.04 5.07
N GLY A 91 -3.67 10.15 5.00
CA GLY A 91 -4.53 9.82 6.15
C GLY A 91 -3.79 9.19 7.33
N GLU A 92 -2.62 8.59 7.11
CA GLU A 92 -1.74 8.07 8.17
C GLU A 92 -0.65 9.08 8.59
N GLY A 93 -0.61 10.27 7.99
CA GLY A 93 0.33 11.35 8.29
C GLY A 93 1.68 11.24 7.59
N PHE A 94 1.75 10.53 6.46
CA PHE A 94 2.98 10.33 5.69
C PHE A 94 2.83 10.77 4.24
N ILE A 95 3.95 11.10 3.60
CA ILE A 95 4.01 11.32 2.15
C ILE A 95 4.12 9.95 1.46
N ASN A 96 3.34 9.73 0.40
CA ASN A 96 3.48 8.54 -0.42
C ASN A 96 4.85 8.50 -1.12
N MET A 97 5.55 7.40 -0.89
CA MET A 97 6.91 7.16 -1.35
C MET A 97 7.06 5.80 -2.06
N CYS A 98 5.98 5.02 -2.11
CA CYS A 98 5.95 3.73 -2.81
C CYS A 98 5.36 3.85 -4.22
N TYR A 99 4.50 4.84 -4.49
CA TYR A 99 3.85 5.03 -5.80
C TYR A 99 3.81 6.51 -6.21
N PRO A 100 4.51 6.93 -7.28
CA PRO A 100 5.49 6.14 -8.00
C PRO A 100 6.66 5.74 -7.07
N PRO A 101 7.30 4.59 -7.33
CA PRO A 101 8.47 4.20 -6.56
C PRO A 101 9.54 5.28 -6.72
N LYS A 102 9.93 5.90 -5.60
CA LYS A 102 11.09 6.80 -5.59
C LYS A 102 12.37 5.98 -5.64
N GLU A 103 13.39 6.53 -6.27
CA GLU A 103 14.71 5.90 -6.27
C GLU A 103 15.17 5.58 -4.85
N LYS A 104 15.74 4.40 -4.69
CA LYS A 104 16.37 4.01 -3.43
C LYS A 104 17.64 4.84 -3.31
N GLY A 105 17.61 5.84 -2.43
CA GLY A 105 18.82 6.55 -2.02
C GLY A 105 19.85 5.60 -1.39
N ASN A 106 21.00 6.13 -1.00
CA ASN A 106 22.11 5.36 -0.43
C ASN A 106 21.66 4.30 0.61
N GLN A 107 22.06 3.03 0.41
CA GLN A 107 21.63 1.92 1.24
C GLN A 107 22.01 2.08 2.72
N ASN A 108 23.19 2.65 3.01
CA ASN A 108 23.61 2.90 4.39
C ASN A 108 22.74 3.97 5.04
N LEU A 109 22.34 5.00 4.28
CA LEU A 109 21.42 6.02 4.77
C LEU A 109 20.02 5.43 5.06
N GLN A 110 19.54 4.51 4.22
CA GLN A 110 18.27 3.81 4.49
C GLN A 110 18.35 2.95 5.76
N LYS A 111 19.44 2.20 5.94
CA LYS A 111 19.69 1.44 7.17
C LYS A 111 19.75 2.35 8.41
N LEU A 112 20.41 3.51 8.30
CA LEU A 112 20.49 4.49 9.38
C LEU A 112 19.10 5.03 9.74
N LYS A 113 18.29 5.41 8.74
CA LYS A 113 16.91 5.87 8.92
C LYS A 113 16.07 4.80 9.61
N SER A 114 16.16 3.54 9.18
CA SER A 114 15.45 2.43 9.84
C SER A 114 15.84 2.26 11.30
N ARG A 115 17.15 2.31 11.62
CA ARG A 115 17.61 2.26 13.02
C ARG A 115 17.10 3.44 13.85
N HIS A 116 17.10 4.64 13.28
CA HIS A 116 16.57 5.83 13.94
C HIS A 116 15.07 5.70 14.25
N ILE A 117 14.28 5.21 13.29
CA ILE A 117 12.85 4.99 13.48
C ILE A 117 12.59 3.94 14.56
N GLN A 118 13.38 2.85 14.58
CA GLN A 118 13.28 1.84 15.63
C GLN A 118 13.63 2.42 17.00
N PHE A 119 14.72 3.18 17.08
CA PHE A 119 15.11 3.88 18.30
C PHE A 119 13.99 4.79 18.82
N CYS A 120 13.33 5.56 17.94
CA CYS A 120 12.20 6.41 18.33
C CYS A 120 11.06 5.60 18.96
N LYS A 121 10.71 4.46 18.35
CA LYS A 121 9.67 3.58 18.89
C LYS A 121 10.04 3.03 20.26
N ASP A 122 11.27 2.55 20.41
CA ASP A 122 11.75 2.00 21.67
C ASP A 122 11.80 3.09 22.77
N LYS A 123 12.15 4.32 22.41
CA LYS A 123 12.15 5.48 23.31
C LYS A 123 10.74 5.80 23.79
N ASP A 124 9.76 5.88 22.89
CA ASP A 124 8.38 6.21 23.23
C ASP A 124 7.76 5.12 24.12
N VAL A 125 8.06 3.84 23.87
CA VAL A 125 7.65 2.72 24.75
C VAL A 125 8.24 2.86 26.14
N LYS A 126 9.53 3.16 26.26
CA LYS A 126 10.19 3.36 27.56
C LYS A 126 9.60 4.54 28.31
N GLN A 127 9.36 5.65 27.62
CA GLN A 127 8.77 6.84 28.21
C GLN A 127 7.37 6.55 28.76
N ALA A 128 6.51 5.89 27.98
CA ALA A 128 5.18 5.49 28.43
C ALA A 128 5.21 4.55 29.65
N ALA A 129 6.20 3.65 29.72
CA ALA A 129 6.37 2.75 30.86
C ALA A 129 6.81 3.48 32.14
N VAL A 130 7.63 4.54 32.01
CA VAL A 130 8.03 5.39 33.14
C VAL A 130 6.84 6.25 33.61
N GLU A 131 6.11 6.88 32.69
CA GLU A 131 4.92 7.69 33.02
C GLU A 131 3.81 6.86 33.70
N ALA A 132 3.70 5.57 33.37
CA ALA A 132 2.74 4.65 33.98
C ALA A 132 3.13 4.16 35.38
N ASN A 133 4.40 4.29 35.77
CA ASN A 133 4.92 3.92 37.09
C ASN A 133 5.48 5.17 37.81
N PRO A 134 4.61 6.10 38.26
CA PRO A 134 5.01 7.35 38.91
C PRO A 134 5.70 7.13 40.27
#